data_AF-A0A2M6ZX41-F1
#
_entry.id   AF-A0A2M6ZX41-F1
#
_cell.length_a   1.000
_cell.length_b   1.000
_cell.length_c   1.000
_cell.angle_alpha   90.00
_cell.angle_beta   90.00
_cell.angle_gamma   90.00
#
_symmetry.space_group_name_H-M   'P 1'
#
loop_
_entity.id
_entity.type
_entity.pdbx_description
1 polymer ?
#
loop_
_entity_poly.entity_id
_entity_poly.type
_entity_poly.pdbx_seq_one_letter_code
_entity_poly.pdbx_strand_id
1 'polypeptide(L)'
;MKIIKEQKGQALPIVLILLVVGGLLIVPTLNYASTSLKGHEVVESRTLEIYAADAGVEDAAYKILTNYDPFASLAVEGSYTYSLTDPINDLPVSAKVTKLSLIADFIGDDEYKVDQPHESWVTFNSPAVSEATEDYVEYSCDITFHYGGVGNRVIETIGAFFTPGPGSQGLIVGPYEIVYTPVITSQYLEAGSPELATGANSFAFIWRWPHNQGPQFTKTESDGALSFKFRVLDSSWTYGYYFIWATFKEQDISYVTNAPDIYNWQVEATAGDTKVTSYIIGGPGKASILTWEID
;
A
#
# COMPACT_ATOMS: atom_id res chain seq x y z
N MET A 1 -5.01 -78.05 -44.60
CA MET A 1 -4.00 -77.00 -44.84
C MET A 1 -4.76 -75.78 -45.35
N LYS A 2 -5.02 -74.80 -44.47
CA LYS A 2 -5.96 -73.69 -44.69
C LYS A 2 -5.28 -72.55 -45.43
N ILE A 3 -6.02 -71.97 -46.37
CA ILE A 3 -5.60 -71.01 -47.39
C ILE A 3 -5.07 -69.72 -46.74
N ILE A 4 -3.81 -69.39 -47.02
CA ILE A 4 -3.21 -68.05 -46.81
C ILE A 4 -2.78 -67.54 -48.18
N LYS A 5 -3.72 -67.02 -48.96
CA LYS A 5 -3.48 -66.34 -50.23
C LYS A 5 -4.63 -65.37 -50.41
N GLU A 6 -4.34 -64.06 -50.41
CA GLU A 6 -5.09 -62.95 -51.06
C GLU A 6 -4.96 -61.55 -50.40
N GLN A 7 -3.81 -61.18 -49.81
CA GLN A 7 -3.57 -59.78 -49.36
C GLN A 7 -2.65 -58.94 -50.27
N LYS A 8 -2.40 -59.37 -51.52
CA LYS A 8 -1.41 -58.71 -52.41
C LYS A 8 -1.86 -57.40 -53.07
N GLY A 9 -2.97 -56.78 -52.64
CA GLY A 9 -3.48 -55.53 -53.24
C GLY A 9 -3.86 -54.41 -52.28
N GLN A 10 -3.91 -54.64 -50.95
CA GLN A 10 -4.43 -53.66 -49.99
C GLN A 10 -3.39 -52.65 -49.46
N ALA A 11 -2.10 -52.93 -49.65
CA ALA A 11 -1.04 -52.06 -49.15
C ALA A 11 -1.07 -50.65 -49.77
N LEU A 12 -1.33 -50.55 -51.08
CA LEU A 12 -1.34 -49.26 -51.79
C LEU A 12 -2.49 -48.33 -51.32
N PRO A 13 -3.76 -48.78 -51.20
CA PRO A 13 -4.83 -47.98 -50.62
C PRO A 13 -4.57 -47.52 -49.19
N ILE A 14 -3.98 -48.39 -48.34
CA ILE A 14 -3.67 -48.05 -46.94
C ILE A 14 -2.61 -46.94 -46.89
N VAL A 15 -1.55 -47.04 -47.70
CA VAL A 15 -0.51 -45.99 -47.79
C VAL A 15 -1.09 -44.67 -48.29
N LEU A 16 -1.99 -44.69 -49.27
CA LEU A 16 -2.68 -43.49 -49.76
C LEU A 16 -3.53 -42.83 -48.67
N ILE A 17 -4.29 -43.61 -47.88
CA ILE A 17 -5.07 -43.08 -46.76
C ILE A 17 -4.15 -42.46 -45.71
N LEU A 18 -3.07 -43.15 -45.34
CA LEU A 18 -2.09 -42.61 -44.38
C LEU A 18 -1.41 -41.34 -44.88
N LEU A 19 -1.13 -41.25 -46.18
CA LEU A 19 -0.57 -40.04 -46.80
C LEU A 19 -1.56 -38.88 -46.73
N VAL A 20 -2.84 -39.13 -47.03
CA VAL A 20 -3.89 -38.11 -46.94
C VAL A 20 -4.11 -37.67 -45.50
N VAL A 21 -4.19 -38.61 -44.55
CA VAL A 21 -4.33 -38.29 -43.12
C VAL A 21 -3.11 -37.55 -42.58
N GLY A 22 -1.90 -37.99 -42.94
CA GLY A 22 -0.65 -37.31 -42.57
C GLY A 22 -0.61 -35.89 -43.14
N GLY A 23 -0.93 -35.72 -44.42
CA GLY A 23 -1.04 -34.39 -45.05
C GLY A 23 -2.08 -33.49 -44.38
N LEU A 24 -3.23 -34.06 -43.99
CA LEU A 24 -4.31 -33.33 -43.31
C LEU A 24 -3.91 -32.91 -41.87
N LEU A 25 -3.07 -33.69 -41.18
CA LEU A 25 -2.61 -33.39 -39.82
C LEU A 25 -1.41 -32.41 -39.80
N ILE A 26 -0.56 -32.40 -40.81
CA ILE A 26 0.63 -31.52 -40.85
C ILE A 26 0.22 -30.04 -40.76
N VAL A 27 -0.77 -29.59 -41.54
CA VAL A 27 -1.18 -28.18 -41.57
C VAL A 27 -1.67 -27.66 -40.19
N PRO A 28 -2.64 -28.30 -39.50
CA PRO A 28 -3.07 -27.83 -38.19
C PRO A 28 -1.98 -27.93 -37.12
N THR A 29 -1.09 -28.94 -37.17
CA THR A 29 0.04 -29.03 -36.22
C THR A 29 1.08 -27.92 -36.43
N LEU A 30 1.41 -27.56 -37.67
CA LEU A 30 2.29 -26.43 -37.98
C LEU A 30 1.67 -25.10 -37.55
N ASN A 31 0.36 -24.91 -37.81
CA ASN A 31 -0.35 -23.72 -37.34
C ASN A 31 -0.35 -23.62 -35.81
N TYR A 32 -0.61 -24.73 -35.12
CA TYR A 32 -0.55 -24.78 -33.66
C TYR A 32 0.84 -24.46 -33.11
N ALA A 33 1.89 -25.05 -33.69
CA ALA A 33 3.28 -24.76 -33.31
C ALA A 33 3.64 -23.28 -33.55
N SER A 34 3.20 -22.70 -34.68
CA SER A 34 3.41 -21.28 -34.97
C SER A 34 2.70 -20.36 -33.98
N THR A 35 1.44 -20.65 -33.63
CA THR A 35 0.71 -19.89 -32.60
C THR A 35 1.37 -20.06 -31.22
N SER A 36 1.84 -21.26 -30.88
CA SER A 36 2.53 -21.51 -29.61
C SER A 36 3.85 -20.74 -29.50
N LEU A 37 4.64 -20.66 -30.57
CA LEU A 37 5.89 -19.89 -30.58
C LEU A 37 5.62 -18.40 -30.42
N LYS A 38 4.66 -17.84 -31.18
CA LYS A 38 4.25 -16.44 -31.03
C LYS A 38 3.71 -16.14 -29.64
N GLY A 39 2.94 -17.06 -29.06
CA GLY A 39 2.46 -16.94 -27.69
C GLY A 39 3.61 -16.90 -26.68
N HIS A 40 4.65 -17.71 -26.89
CA HIS A 40 5.84 -17.71 -26.03
C HIS A 40 6.61 -16.40 -26.14
N GLU A 41 6.84 -15.90 -27.37
CA GLU A 41 7.53 -14.61 -27.60
C GLU A 41 6.80 -13.44 -26.91
N VAL A 42 5.46 -13.40 -26.98
CA VAL A 42 4.68 -12.35 -26.31
C VAL A 42 4.79 -12.44 -24.78
N VAL A 43 4.72 -13.66 -24.22
CA VAL A 43 4.86 -13.86 -22.77
C VAL A 43 6.28 -13.52 -22.31
N GLU A 44 7.30 -13.90 -23.06
CA GLU A 44 8.70 -13.58 -22.77
C GLU A 44 8.93 -12.07 -22.80
N SER A 45 8.49 -11.38 -23.86
CA SER A 45 8.58 -9.91 -23.97
C SER A 45 7.92 -9.22 -22.78
N ARG A 46 6.67 -9.59 -22.44
CA ARG A 46 5.96 -8.99 -21.30
C ARG A 46 6.65 -9.28 -19.97
N THR A 47 7.24 -10.46 -19.81
CA THR A 47 7.99 -10.82 -18.60
C THR A 47 9.24 -9.95 -18.46
N LEU A 48 9.97 -9.71 -19.56
CA LEU A 48 11.15 -8.83 -19.56
C LEU A 48 10.78 -7.38 -19.27
N GLU A 49 9.64 -6.91 -19.79
CA GLU A 49 9.10 -5.58 -19.50
C GLU A 49 8.73 -5.41 -18.02
N ILE A 50 8.04 -6.39 -17.42
CA ILE A 50 7.71 -6.37 -15.99
C ILE A 50 9.00 -6.28 -15.15
N TYR A 51 10.00 -7.13 -15.44
CA TYR A 51 11.28 -7.08 -14.72
C TYR A 51 12.03 -5.76 -14.90
N ALA A 52 11.96 -5.16 -16.10
CA ALA A 52 12.60 -3.88 -16.37
C ALA A 52 11.89 -2.72 -15.65
N ALA A 53 10.56 -2.68 -15.65
CA ALA A 53 9.78 -1.69 -14.92
C ALA A 53 9.99 -1.84 -13.40
N ASP A 54 10.01 -3.07 -12.90
CA ASP A 54 10.29 -3.36 -11.50
C ASP A 54 11.68 -2.83 -11.04
N ALA A 55 12.72 -3.08 -11.84
CA ALA A 55 14.03 -2.50 -11.57
C ALA A 55 14.02 -0.96 -11.47
N GLY A 56 13.09 -0.29 -12.18
CA GLY A 56 12.85 1.14 -12.04
C GLY A 56 12.24 1.53 -10.69
N VAL A 57 11.34 0.70 -10.14
CA VAL A 57 10.78 0.89 -8.80
C VAL A 57 11.86 0.74 -7.72
N GLU A 58 12.67 -0.31 -7.81
CA GLU A 58 13.76 -0.56 -6.86
C GLU A 58 14.84 0.53 -6.90
N ASP A 59 15.18 1.06 -8.08
CA ASP A 59 16.10 2.21 -8.19
C ASP A 59 15.52 3.48 -7.54
N ALA A 60 14.22 3.74 -7.72
CA ALA A 60 13.55 4.86 -7.06
C ALA A 60 13.52 4.67 -5.53
N ALA A 61 13.20 3.46 -5.05
CA ALA A 61 13.24 3.11 -3.63
C ALA A 61 14.63 3.35 -3.04
N TYR A 62 15.69 2.94 -3.74
CA TYR A 62 17.07 3.17 -3.34
C TYR A 62 17.41 4.68 -3.28
N LYS A 63 16.94 5.48 -4.24
CA LYS A 63 17.13 6.94 -4.23
C LYS A 63 16.37 7.63 -3.10
N ILE A 64 15.17 7.16 -2.75
CA ILE A 64 14.43 7.62 -1.56
C ILE A 64 15.24 7.29 -0.29
N LEU A 65 15.71 6.05 -0.16
CA LEU A 65 16.53 5.57 0.96
C LEU A 65 17.83 6.37 1.15
N THR A 66 18.48 6.74 0.05
CA THR A 66 19.76 7.47 0.07
C THR A 66 19.60 8.99 0.09
N ASN A 67 18.36 9.49 0.25
CA ASN A 67 18.05 10.92 0.27
C ASN A 67 18.55 11.66 -0.98
N TYR A 68 18.26 11.11 -2.16
CA TYR A 68 18.65 11.70 -3.44
C TYR A 68 18.15 13.15 -3.56
N ASP A 69 19.07 14.10 -3.81
CA ASP A 69 18.79 15.55 -3.71
C ASP A 69 17.52 16.01 -4.45
N PRO A 70 17.25 15.57 -5.71
CA PRO A 70 16.01 15.94 -6.38
C PRO A 70 14.75 15.52 -5.62
N PHE A 71 14.73 14.34 -5.01
CA PHE A 71 13.57 13.85 -4.24
C PHE A 71 13.44 14.61 -2.92
N ALA A 72 14.56 14.84 -2.24
CA ALA A 72 14.57 15.61 -0.99
C ALA A 72 13.98 17.02 -1.20
N SER A 73 14.24 17.63 -2.36
CA SER A 73 13.76 18.97 -2.71
C SER A 73 12.31 19.03 -3.22
N LEU A 74 11.64 17.89 -3.40
CA LEU A 74 10.24 17.88 -3.84
C LEU A 74 9.33 18.45 -2.74
N ALA A 75 8.45 19.37 -3.16
CA ALA A 75 7.27 19.72 -2.40
C ALA A 75 6.34 18.51 -2.28
N VAL A 76 5.46 18.51 -1.27
CA VAL A 76 4.35 17.53 -1.20
C VAL A 76 3.48 17.69 -2.45
N GLU A 77 3.03 16.57 -3.02
CA GLU A 77 2.41 16.42 -4.34
C GLU A 77 3.33 16.74 -5.54
N GLY A 78 4.61 17.06 -5.29
CA GLY A 78 5.61 17.26 -6.33
C GLY A 78 6.07 15.95 -6.93
N SER A 79 6.31 15.93 -8.25
CA SER A 79 6.82 14.76 -8.97
C SER A 79 8.16 15.03 -9.66
N TYR A 80 9.00 14.01 -9.76
CA TYR A 80 10.24 14.02 -10.53
C TYR A 80 10.31 12.78 -11.43
N THR A 81 10.60 12.99 -12.72
CA THR A 81 10.76 11.90 -13.70
C THR A 81 12.20 11.80 -14.13
N TYR A 82 12.70 10.57 -14.24
CA TYR A 82 14.02 10.27 -14.79
C TYR A 82 14.00 8.96 -15.57
N SER A 83 15.11 8.70 -16.27
CA SER A 83 15.37 7.42 -16.93
C SER A 83 16.58 6.76 -16.29
N LEU A 84 16.55 5.43 -16.22
CA LEU A 84 17.73 4.66 -15.81
C LEU A 84 18.83 4.85 -16.86
N THR A 85 20.09 4.94 -16.41
CA THR A 85 21.24 5.19 -17.30
C THR A 85 21.44 4.02 -18.27
N ASP A 86 21.33 2.80 -17.74
CA ASP A 86 21.51 1.58 -18.50
C ASP A 86 20.14 0.92 -18.73
N PRO A 87 19.88 0.42 -19.96
CA PRO A 87 18.66 -0.33 -20.23
C PRO A 87 18.66 -1.65 -19.44
N ILE A 88 17.48 -2.07 -18.99
CA ILE A 88 17.27 -3.35 -18.32
C ILE A 88 16.59 -4.28 -19.32
N ASN A 89 17.21 -5.43 -19.61
CA ASN A 89 16.74 -6.35 -20.66
C ASN A 89 16.58 -5.68 -22.04
N ASP A 90 17.52 -4.80 -22.41
CA ASP A 90 17.48 -3.97 -23.64
C ASP A 90 16.28 -3.01 -23.73
N LEU A 91 15.54 -2.82 -22.64
CA LEU A 91 14.42 -1.89 -22.55
C LEU A 91 14.83 -0.62 -21.81
N PRO A 92 14.57 0.58 -22.37
CA PRO A 92 14.72 1.81 -21.62
C PRO A 92 13.65 1.86 -20.52
N VAL A 93 14.07 2.24 -19.32
CA VAL A 93 13.18 2.35 -18.16
C VAL A 93 13.05 3.81 -17.76
N SER A 94 11.82 4.29 -17.62
CA SER A 94 11.53 5.59 -17.04
C SER A 94 10.79 5.43 -15.73
N ALA A 95 11.21 6.17 -14.71
CA ALA A 95 10.55 6.20 -13.41
C ALA A 95 10.08 7.63 -13.10
N LYS A 96 8.85 7.75 -12.63
CA LYS A 96 8.26 8.96 -12.08
C LYS A 96 8.01 8.74 -10.59
N VAL A 97 8.56 9.62 -9.77
CA VAL A 97 8.44 9.57 -8.31
C VAL A 97 7.65 10.79 -7.88
N THR A 98 6.53 10.56 -7.20
CA THR A 98 5.67 11.60 -6.62
C THR A 98 5.77 11.53 -5.11
N LYS A 99 6.09 12.66 -4.48
CA LYS A 99 6.11 12.79 -3.02
C LYS A 99 4.70 13.10 -2.53
N LEU A 100 4.11 12.23 -1.73
CA LEU A 100 2.76 12.36 -1.20
C LEU A 100 2.81 12.67 0.30
N SER A 101 1.72 13.25 0.80
CA SER A 101 1.50 13.37 2.24
C SER A 101 1.34 11.98 2.89
N LEU A 102 1.80 11.81 4.13
CA LEU A 102 1.64 10.54 4.88
C LEU A 102 0.18 10.08 5.00
N ILE A 103 -0.76 11.01 4.85
CA ILE A 103 -2.19 10.82 5.07
C ILE A 103 -3.01 10.71 3.80
N ALA A 104 -2.39 10.91 2.62
CA ALA A 104 -3.09 11.05 1.34
C ALA A 104 -3.98 9.82 1.01
N ASP A 105 -3.57 8.62 1.42
CA ASP A 105 -4.33 7.39 1.13
C ASP A 105 -5.23 6.94 2.30
N PHE A 106 -5.12 7.57 3.48
CA PHE A 106 -5.91 7.21 4.66
C PHE A 106 -7.17 8.05 4.82
N ILE A 107 -7.22 9.19 4.12
CA ILE A 107 -8.24 10.21 4.24
C ILE A 107 -8.83 10.40 2.85
N GLY A 108 -10.15 10.35 2.72
CA GLY A 108 -10.81 10.47 1.42
C GLY A 108 -10.43 11.78 0.72
N ASP A 109 -10.44 11.77 -0.62
CA ASP A 109 -10.15 12.95 -1.46
C ASP A 109 -11.06 14.15 -1.13
N ASP A 110 -12.22 13.92 -0.52
CA ASP A 110 -13.18 14.92 -0.07
C ASP A 110 -12.92 15.45 1.36
N GLU A 111 -12.15 14.71 2.17
CA GLU A 111 -11.82 15.03 3.55
C GLU A 111 -10.53 15.86 3.67
N TYR A 112 -9.66 15.90 2.65
CA TYR A 112 -8.37 16.61 2.67
C TYR A 112 -8.26 17.75 1.65
N LYS A 113 -7.95 18.96 2.11
CA LYS A 113 -7.34 20.01 1.27
C LYS A 113 -5.89 20.19 1.69
N VAL A 114 -4.99 19.92 0.75
CA VAL A 114 -3.56 20.26 0.84
C VAL A 114 -3.44 21.76 1.19
N ASP A 115 -2.54 22.11 2.12
CA ASP A 115 -2.13 23.46 2.56
C ASP A 115 -2.58 23.99 3.94
N GLN A 116 -3.36 23.28 4.77
CA GLN A 116 -3.71 23.76 6.14
C GLN A 116 -3.60 22.73 7.28
N PRO A 117 -2.48 21.99 7.44
CA PRO A 117 -2.28 21.22 8.66
C PRO A 117 -2.03 22.15 9.87
N HIS A 118 -2.78 21.94 10.96
CA HIS A 118 -2.55 22.64 12.23
C HIS A 118 -1.72 21.75 13.17
N GLU A 119 -0.42 22.00 13.24
CA GLU A 119 0.53 21.20 14.04
C GLU A 119 0.31 21.30 15.56
N SER A 120 -0.45 22.29 16.05
CA SER A 120 -0.57 22.59 17.49
C SER A 120 -1.89 22.18 18.14
N TRP A 121 -2.84 21.60 17.40
CA TRP A 121 -4.15 21.24 17.95
C TRP A 121 -4.20 19.85 18.60
N VAL A 122 -3.27 18.98 18.22
CA VAL A 122 -3.18 17.62 18.74
C VAL A 122 -1.79 17.42 19.30
N THR A 123 -1.73 17.01 20.56
CA THR A 123 -0.51 16.51 21.20
C THR A 123 -0.66 15.03 21.40
N PHE A 124 0.37 14.27 21.05
CA PHE A 124 0.36 12.83 21.23
C PHE A 124 1.54 12.39 22.06
N ASN A 125 1.26 11.66 23.13
CA ASN A 125 2.31 10.99 23.89
C ASN A 125 2.69 9.73 23.11
N SER A 126 3.98 9.56 22.82
CA SER A 126 4.48 8.37 22.13
C SER A 126 3.91 7.09 22.74
N PRO A 127 3.54 6.07 21.92
CA PRO A 127 2.97 4.84 22.42
C PRO A 127 3.94 4.21 23.43
N ALA A 128 3.48 3.96 24.65
CA ALA A 128 4.33 3.43 25.72
C ALA A 128 4.02 1.96 25.92
N VAL A 129 5.05 1.12 26.11
CA VAL A 129 4.86 -0.28 26.50
C VAL A 129 4.22 -0.29 27.89
N SER A 130 3.01 -0.82 28.00
CA SER A 130 2.30 -0.97 29.28
C SER A 130 2.53 -2.34 29.91
N GLU A 131 2.71 -3.37 29.10
CA GLU A 131 2.99 -4.74 29.54
C GLU A 131 3.78 -5.48 28.45
N ALA A 132 4.67 -6.40 28.84
CA ALA A 132 5.34 -7.32 27.92
C ALA A 132 5.47 -8.68 28.58
N THR A 133 5.12 -9.74 27.85
CA THR A 133 5.22 -11.14 28.27
C THR A 133 6.01 -11.93 27.23
N GLU A 134 6.14 -13.24 27.39
CA GLU A 134 6.75 -14.12 26.38
C GLU A 134 5.86 -14.28 25.13
N ASP A 135 4.55 -13.98 25.23
CA ASP A 135 3.58 -14.21 24.15
C ASP A 135 3.18 -12.91 23.43
N TYR A 136 3.30 -11.76 24.08
CA TYR A 136 2.85 -10.48 23.53
C TYR A 136 3.56 -9.27 24.10
N VAL A 137 3.47 -8.16 23.37
CA VAL A 137 3.75 -6.81 23.85
C VAL A 137 2.46 -5.97 23.81
N GLU A 138 2.19 -5.21 24.86
CA GLU A 138 1.06 -4.30 24.99
C GLU A 138 1.54 -2.85 24.98
N TYR A 139 0.84 -2.01 24.23
CA TYR A 139 1.07 -0.58 24.16
C TYR A 139 -0.14 0.19 24.67
N SER A 140 0.12 1.29 25.36
CA SER A 140 -0.83 2.33 25.72
C SER A 140 -0.57 3.57 24.88
N CYS A 141 -1.63 4.13 24.32
CA CYS A 141 -1.61 5.33 23.50
C CYS A 141 -2.48 6.40 24.15
N ASP A 142 -1.94 7.62 24.30
CA ASP A 142 -2.67 8.76 24.85
C ASP A 142 -2.64 9.93 23.84
N ILE A 143 -3.79 10.20 23.24
CA ILE A 143 -4.00 11.32 22.32
C ILE A 143 -4.67 12.45 23.07
N THR A 144 -4.03 13.60 23.13
CA THR A 144 -4.58 14.81 23.76
C THR A 144 -4.83 15.87 22.70
N PHE A 145 -5.95 16.57 22.85
CA PHE A 145 -6.41 17.61 21.95
C PHE A 145 -6.43 18.92 22.71
N HIS A 146 -5.80 19.95 22.14
CA HIS A 146 -5.74 21.31 22.69
C HIS A 146 -6.15 22.31 21.62
N TYR A 147 -7.43 22.69 21.61
CA TYR A 147 -7.97 23.66 20.67
C TYR A 147 -7.88 25.08 21.23
N GLY A 148 -6.83 25.82 20.85
CA GLY A 148 -6.67 27.25 21.18
C GLY A 148 -7.29 28.21 20.15
N GLY A 149 -8.03 27.70 19.16
CA GLY A 149 -8.48 28.47 18.00
C GLY A 149 -9.72 29.32 18.21
N VAL A 150 -10.09 30.08 17.17
CA VAL A 150 -11.35 30.84 17.12
C VAL A 150 -12.38 30.05 16.32
N GLY A 151 -13.45 29.62 16.99
CA GLY A 151 -14.56 28.93 16.34
C GLY A 151 -15.00 27.71 17.11
N ASN A 152 -15.95 26.97 16.53
CA ASN A 152 -16.26 25.62 16.96
C ASN A 152 -15.64 24.67 15.94
N ARG A 153 -14.99 23.61 16.43
CA ARG A 153 -14.44 22.55 15.58
C ARG A 153 -15.08 21.23 15.97
N VAL A 154 -15.40 20.42 14.97
CA VAL A 154 -15.99 19.10 15.17
C VAL A 154 -15.00 18.09 14.63
N ILE A 155 -14.58 17.14 15.45
CA ILE A 155 -13.76 16.02 14.98
C ILE A 155 -14.63 15.09 14.14
N GLU A 156 -14.11 14.63 13.01
CA GLU A 156 -14.78 13.66 12.14
C GLU A 156 -14.05 12.31 12.16
N THR A 157 -12.72 12.35 12.17
CA THR A 157 -11.89 11.14 12.25
C THR A 157 -10.76 11.33 13.25
N ILE A 158 -10.45 10.30 14.04
CA ILE A 158 -9.18 10.16 14.76
C ILE A 158 -8.55 8.85 14.31
N GLY A 159 -7.24 8.84 14.07
CA GLY A 159 -6.55 7.61 13.75
C GLY A 159 -5.16 7.50 14.36
N ALA A 160 -4.73 6.26 14.55
CA ALA A 160 -3.40 5.91 15.02
C ALA A 160 -2.83 4.78 14.17
N PHE A 161 -1.78 5.10 13.42
CA PHE A 161 -1.09 4.23 12.49
C PHE A 161 0.26 3.76 13.05
N PHE A 162 0.63 2.52 12.75
CA PHE A 162 1.85 1.87 13.20
C PHE A 162 2.49 1.06 12.06
N THR A 163 3.82 1.07 12.00
CA THR A 163 4.61 0.24 11.09
C THR A 163 5.98 -0.07 11.72
N PRO A 164 6.62 -1.23 11.46
CA PRO A 164 6.13 -2.33 10.63
C PRO A 164 4.91 -3.01 11.25
N GLY A 165 4.03 -3.55 10.42
CA GLY A 165 2.95 -4.42 10.87
C GLY A 165 3.54 -5.75 11.38
N PRO A 166 2.83 -6.50 12.22
CA PRO A 166 3.33 -7.79 12.72
C PRO A 166 3.28 -8.92 11.68
N GLY A 167 3.03 -8.61 10.40
CA GLY A 167 2.91 -9.58 9.31
C GLY A 167 1.54 -10.25 9.16
N SER A 168 0.68 -10.23 10.19
CA SER A 168 -0.69 -10.74 10.10
C SER A 168 -1.66 -9.97 11.00
N GLN A 169 -2.87 -9.70 10.50
CA GLN A 169 -3.95 -9.06 11.28
C GLN A 169 -4.31 -9.86 12.54
N GLY A 170 -4.22 -11.19 12.51
CA GLY A 170 -4.58 -12.05 13.65
C GLY A 170 -3.64 -11.90 14.86
N LEU A 171 -2.50 -11.23 14.69
CA LEU A 171 -1.56 -10.92 15.77
C LEU A 171 -1.93 -9.62 16.50
N ILE A 172 -2.87 -8.83 15.98
CA ILE A 172 -3.25 -7.55 16.56
C ILE A 172 -4.52 -7.75 17.37
N VAL A 173 -4.47 -7.38 18.66
CA VAL A 173 -5.64 -7.37 19.54
C VAL A 173 -5.86 -5.95 20.02
N GLY A 174 -6.93 -5.31 19.56
CA GLY A 174 -7.22 -3.92 19.93
C GLY A 174 -8.08 -3.18 18.89
N PRO A 175 -8.40 -1.91 19.19
CA PRO A 175 -8.07 -1.22 20.43
C PRO A 175 -9.04 -1.64 21.56
N TYR A 176 -8.57 -1.66 22.81
CA TYR A 176 -9.39 -1.93 23.99
C TYR A 176 -9.00 -1.01 25.16
N GLU A 177 -9.72 -1.10 26.29
CA GLU A 177 -9.57 -0.18 27.42
C GLU A 177 -9.64 1.29 26.98
N ILE A 178 -10.58 1.60 26.09
CA ILE A 178 -10.71 2.93 25.51
C ILE A 178 -11.29 3.89 26.54
N VAL A 179 -10.56 4.95 26.83
CA VAL A 179 -10.97 6.02 27.75
C VAL A 179 -11.11 7.32 27.00
N TYR A 180 -12.28 7.94 27.15
CA TYR A 180 -12.61 9.22 26.57
C TYR A 180 -12.63 10.28 27.67
N THR A 181 -12.03 11.46 27.43
CA THR A 181 -12.02 12.58 28.38
C THR A 181 -12.65 13.84 27.76
N PRO A 182 -13.07 14.82 28.59
CA PRO A 182 -14.38 15.47 28.54
C PRO A 182 -15.01 15.80 27.18
N VAL A 183 -14.25 16.38 26.24
CA VAL A 183 -14.79 16.77 24.92
C VAL A 183 -14.87 15.59 23.96
N ILE A 184 -13.89 14.68 24.00
CA ILE A 184 -13.93 13.46 23.19
C ILE A 184 -14.93 12.51 23.84
N THR A 185 -15.86 11.98 23.06
CA THR A 185 -16.84 11.01 23.53
C THR A 185 -17.05 9.92 22.50
N SER A 186 -17.51 8.75 22.93
CA SER A 186 -17.98 7.69 22.02
C SER A 186 -19.37 7.97 21.43
N GLN A 187 -20.00 9.09 21.81
CA GLN A 187 -21.32 9.44 21.31
C GLN A 187 -21.25 9.65 19.80
N TYR A 188 -22.22 9.07 19.08
CA TYR A 188 -22.32 9.12 17.63
C TYR A 188 -21.15 8.51 16.86
N LEU A 189 -20.30 7.67 17.48
CA LEU A 189 -19.35 6.88 16.70
C LEU A 189 -20.09 6.04 15.65
N GLU A 190 -19.54 5.98 14.45
CA GLU A 190 -20.08 5.15 13.39
C GLU A 190 -20.03 3.67 13.77
N ALA A 191 -20.98 2.89 13.25
CA ALA A 191 -21.00 1.45 13.48
C ALA A 191 -19.72 0.81 12.92
N GLY A 192 -18.98 0.09 13.75
CA GLY A 192 -17.68 -0.48 13.40
C GLY A 192 -16.49 0.36 13.84
N SER A 193 -16.70 1.57 14.38
CA SER A 193 -15.63 2.34 15.01
C SER A 193 -15.40 1.92 16.48
N PRO A 194 -14.13 1.82 16.93
CA PRO A 194 -12.92 1.93 16.11
C PRO A 194 -12.71 0.75 15.17
N GLU A 195 -12.30 1.07 13.94
CA GLU A 195 -11.92 0.13 12.89
C GLU A 195 -10.43 -0.23 13.01
N LEU A 196 -10.08 -1.51 12.81
CA LEU A 196 -8.71 -1.94 12.55
C LEU A 196 -8.50 -2.08 11.03
N ALA A 197 -7.75 -1.14 10.46
CA ALA A 197 -7.29 -1.21 9.07
C ALA A 197 -5.89 -1.82 9.02
N THR A 198 -5.62 -2.72 8.08
CA THR A 198 -4.29 -3.35 7.90
C THR A 198 -3.79 -3.18 6.47
N GLY A 199 -2.53 -2.79 6.32
CA GLY A 199 -1.78 -2.81 5.07
C GLY A 199 -0.76 -3.96 5.04
N ALA A 200 -0.01 -4.09 3.95
CA ALA A 200 0.97 -5.17 3.79
C ALA A 200 2.06 -5.20 4.88
N ASN A 201 2.41 -4.04 5.43
CA ASN A 201 3.40 -3.90 6.51
C ASN A 201 3.03 -2.79 7.51
N SER A 202 1.74 -2.64 7.80
CA SER A 202 1.25 -1.60 8.70
C SER A 202 -0.15 -1.90 9.19
N PHE A 203 -0.58 -1.17 10.21
CA PHE A 203 -1.97 -1.17 10.65
C PHE A 203 -2.35 0.18 11.26
N ALA A 204 -3.64 0.45 11.33
CA ALA A 204 -4.18 1.62 12.00
C ALA A 204 -5.47 1.30 12.77
N PHE A 205 -5.68 2.03 13.85
CA PHE A 205 -6.97 2.12 14.53
C PHE A 205 -7.64 3.43 14.15
N ILE A 206 -8.89 3.39 13.70
CA ILE A 206 -9.59 4.56 13.15
C ILE A 206 -10.95 4.71 13.83
N TRP A 207 -11.18 5.86 14.46
CA TRP A 207 -12.48 6.27 14.99
C TRP A 207 -13.12 7.24 14.00
N ARG A 208 -14.34 6.94 13.57
CA ARG A 208 -15.13 7.80 12.68
C ARG A 208 -16.41 8.25 13.35
N TRP A 209 -16.75 9.51 13.15
CA TRP A 209 -18.03 10.11 13.49
C TRP A 209 -18.72 10.57 12.20
N PRO A 210 -20.07 10.44 12.10
CA PRO A 210 -20.81 11.02 11.00
C PRO A 210 -20.55 12.51 10.89
N HIS A 211 -20.63 13.02 9.67
CA HIS A 211 -20.43 14.44 9.37
C HIS A 211 -21.16 15.36 10.37
N ASN A 212 -20.41 16.27 11.02
CA ASN A 212 -20.87 17.18 12.09
C ASN A 212 -21.39 16.55 13.40
N GLN A 213 -21.21 15.26 13.65
CA GLN A 213 -21.72 14.60 14.86
C GLN A 213 -20.64 14.21 15.88
N GLY A 214 -19.37 14.43 15.58
CA GLY A 214 -18.29 14.09 16.50
C GLY A 214 -18.06 15.10 17.63
N PRO A 215 -17.01 14.86 18.43
CA PRO A 215 -16.57 15.73 19.51
C PRO A 215 -16.47 17.20 19.09
N GLN A 216 -17.09 18.09 19.86
CA GLN A 216 -17.13 19.52 19.56
C GLN A 216 -16.20 20.30 20.48
N PHE A 217 -15.14 20.87 19.92
CA PHE A 217 -14.27 21.80 20.60
C PHE A 217 -14.86 23.21 20.50
N THR A 218 -14.99 23.86 21.65
CA THR A 218 -15.51 25.22 21.77
C THR A 218 -14.54 26.10 22.54
N LYS A 219 -14.79 27.41 22.59
CA LYS A 219 -13.95 28.35 23.38
C LYS A 219 -13.88 28.02 24.86
N THR A 220 -14.90 27.36 25.41
CA THR A 220 -14.98 27.00 26.84
C THR A 220 -14.58 25.55 27.10
N GLU A 221 -14.55 24.73 26.05
CA GLU A 221 -14.26 23.30 26.08
C GLU A 221 -13.21 23.02 24.99
N SER A 222 -11.97 23.42 25.29
CA SER A 222 -10.83 23.38 24.38
C SER A 222 -10.03 22.08 24.46
N ASP A 223 -10.25 21.28 25.51
CA ASP A 223 -9.37 20.17 25.85
C ASP A 223 -10.13 18.85 25.88
N GLY A 224 -9.54 17.83 25.26
CA GLY A 224 -10.07 16.48 25.23
C GLY A 224 -8.94 15.47 25.11
N ALA A 225 -9.22 14.21 25.39
CA ALA A 225 -8.26 13.15 25.21
C ALA A 225 -8.94 11.82 24.89
N LEU A 226 -8.21 10.98 24.15
CA LEU A 226 -8.54 9.62 23.80
C LEU A 226 -7.35 8.74 24.19
N SER A 227 -7.57 7.81 25.11
CA SER A 227 -6.60 6.80 25.47
C SER A 227 -7.09 5.42 25.06
N PHE A 228 -6.20 4.55 24.60
CA PHE A 228 -6.52 3.17 24.30
C PHE A 228 -5.30 2.28 24.42
N LYS A 229 -5.52 0.97 24.50
CA LYS A 229 -4.47 -0.04 24.47
C LYS A 229 -4.64 -0.99 23.31
N PHE A 230 -3.53 -1.60 22.92
CA PHE A 230 -3.53 -2.74 22.00
C PHE A 230 -2.38 -3.69 22.32
N ARG A 231 -2.53 -4.95 21.91
CA ARG A 231 -1.50 -5.98 21.96
C ARG A 231 -1.08 -6.39 20.57
N VAL A 232 0.19 -6.74 20.46
CA VAL A 232 0.72 -7.54 19.37
C VAL A 232 1.16 -8.88 19.97
N LEU A 233 0.59 -9.98 19.46
CA LEU A 233 0.87 -11.37 19.86
C LEU A 233 2.21 -11.87 19.30
N ASP A 234 3.23 -11.03 19.46
CA ASP A 234 4.63 -11.26 19.19
C ASP A 234 5.40 -10.39 20.18
N SER A 235 5.99 -11.01 21.20
CA SER A 235 6.75 -10.32 22.25
C SER A 235 7.98 -9.58 21.73
N SER A 236 8.46 -9.90 20.54
CA SER A 236 9.60 -9.26 19.91
C SER A 236 9.22 -8.08 19.02
N TRP A 237 7.92 -7.90 18.76
CA TRP A 237 7.45 -6.81 17.91
C TRP A 237 7.73 -5.45 18.55
N THR A 238 8.21 -4.53 17.73
CA THR A 238 8.36 -3.13 18.09
C THR A 238 7.92 -2.30 16.89
N TYR A 239 7.14 -1.24 17.12
CA TYR A 239 6.90 -0.26 16.06
C TYR A 239 8.20 0.50 15.75
N GLY A 240 8.45 0.74 14.47
CA GLY A 240 9.49 1.66 14.02
C GLY A 240 8.93 3.08 13.92
N TYR A 241 7.75 3.20 13.32
CA TYR A 241 7.06 4.46 13.11
C TYR A 241 5.63 4.39 13.61
N TYR A 242 5.18 5.53 14.08
CA TYR A 242 3.77 5.76 14.30
C TYR A 242 3.43 7.17 13.81
N PHE A 243 2.20 7.30 13.37
CA PHE A 243 1.62 8.57 12.98
C PHE A 243 0.18 8.60 13.49
N ILE A 244 -0.21 9.71 14.10
CA ILE A 244 -1.57 9.92 14.58
C ILE A 244 -2.13 11.15 13.96
N TRP A 245 -3.40 11.09 13.63
CA TRP A 245 -4.12 12.20 13.04
C TRP A 245 -5.48 12.39 13.66
N ALA A 246 -5.97 13.61 13.48
CA ALA A 246 -7.39 13.89 13.54
C ALA A 246 -7.78 14.80 12.39
N THR A 247 -8.94 14.51 11.80
CA THR A 247 -9.62 15.40 10.87
C THR A 247 -10.71 16.15 11.60
N PHE A 248 -10.86 17.42 11.24
CA PHE A 248 -11.93 18.26 11.72
C PHE A 248 -12.79 18.70 10.54
N LYS A 249 -14.04 19.03 10.84
CA LYS A 249 -14.94 19.73 9.93
C LYS A 249 -14.21 20.90 9.28
N GLU A 250 -14.44 21.09 7.97
CA GLU A 250 -13.81 22.12 7.11
C GLU A 250 -12.46 21.71 6.52
N GLN A 251 -12.11 20.41 6.55
CA GLN A 251 -10.91 19.82 5.93
C GLN A 251 -9.60 20.22 6.64
N ASP A 252 -9.70 20.65 7.91
CA ASP A 252 -8.56 20.90 8.78
C ASP A 252 -8.02 19.55 9.27
N ILE A 253 -6.70 19.35 9.20
CA ILE A 253 -6.05 18.14 9.70
C ILE A 253 -4.97 18.51 10.71
N SER A 254 -4.88 17.73 11.77
CA SER A 254 -3.75 17.78 12.70
C SER A 254 -3.14 16.40 12.80
N TYR A 255 -1.82 16.32 12.77
CA TYR A 255 -1.12 15.05 12.94
C TYR A 255 0.19 15.20 13.71
N VAL A 256 0.61 14.10 14.34
CA VAL A 256 1.90 13.96 15.02
C VAL A 256 2.55 12.66 14.56
N THR A 257 3.85 12.69 14.31
CA THR A 257 4.65 11.52 13.90
C THR A 257 5.98 11.49 14.65
N ASN A 258 6.50 10.30 14.95
CA ASN A 258 7.89 10.17 15.43
C ASN A 258 8.93 10.18 14.30
N ALA A 259 8.49 10.40 13.07
CA ALA A 259 9.33 10.39 11.90
C ALA A 259 8.93 11.52 10.93
N PRO A 260 9.32 12.77 11.23
CA PRO A 260 8.92 13.95 10.46
C PRO A 260 9.44 13.97 9.02
N ASP A 261 10.49 13.18 8.73
CA ASP A 261 11.12 13.10 7.41
C ASP A 261 10.58 11.93 6.55
N ILE A 262 9.49 11.30 6.97
CA ILE A 262 8.87 10.20 6.23
C ILE A 262 7.69 10.72 5.45
N TYR A 263 7.62 10.28 4.20
CA TYR A 263 6.54 10.59 3.28
C TYR A 263 6.01 9.30 2.67
N ASN A 264 4.79 9.36 2.13
CA ASN A 264 4.38 8.39 1.14
C ASN A 264 5.00 8.78 -0.19
N TRP A 265 5.45 7.81 -0.97
CA TRP A 265 6.01 8.02 -2.29
C TRP A 265 5.28 7.12 -3.26
N GLN A 266 4.67 7.69 -4.29
CA GLN A 266 4.18 6.91 -5.41
C GLN A 266 5.28 6.84 -6.46
N VAL A 267 5.63 5.63 -6.86
CA VAL A 267 6.61 5.36 -7.89
C VAL A 267 5.92 4.68 -9.06
N GLU A 268 5.96 5.30 -10.22
CA GLU A 268 5.48 4.75 -11.48
C GLU A 268 6.68 4.48 -12.38
N ALA A 269 6.96 3.22 -12.68
CA ALA A 269 8.02 2.83 -13.59
C ALA A 269 7.44 2.21 -14.86
N THR A 270 8.01 2.55 -16.02
CA THR A 270 7.54 2.11 -17.34
C THR A 270 8.69 1.55 -18.14
N ALA A 271 8.48 0.36 -18.72
CA ALA A 271 9.40 -0.29 -19.65
C ALA A 271 8.58 -0.96 -20.75
N GLY A 272 8.81 -0.57 -22.01
CA GLY A 272 7.95 -1.02 -23.12
C GLY A 272 6.51 -0.53 -22.96
N ASP A 273 5.55 -1.46 -23.03
CA ASP A 273 4.12 -1.19 -22.84
C ASP A 273 3.65 -1.48 -21.41
N THR A 274 4.54 -1.97 -20.54
CA THR A 274 4.24 -2.32 -19.15
C THR A 274 4.51 -1.15 -18.21
N LYS A 275 3.58 -0.90 -17.29
CA LYS A 275 3.75 0.07 -16.21
C LYS A 275 3.57 -0.62 -14.85
N VAL A 276 4.50 -0.37 -13.95
CA VAL A 276 4.43 -0.82 -12.55
C VAL A 276 4.28 0.40 -11.66
N THR A 277 3.27 0.37 -10.79
CA THR A 277 3.03 1.40 -9.77
C THR A 277 3.23 0.81 -8.38
N SER A 278 4.00 1.51 -7.55
CA SER A 278 4.31 1.08 -6.19
C SER A 278 4.22 2.26 -5.22
N TYR A 279 3.72 2.01 -4.02
CA TYR A 279 3.67 2.99 -2.94
C TYR A 279 4.70 2.65 -1.88
N ILE A 280 5.50 3.62 -1.47
CA ILE A 280 6.61 3.45 -0.54
C ILE A 280 6.42 4.43 0.62
N ILE A 281 6.34 3.92 1.85
CA ILE A 281 6.51 4.76 3.05
C ILE A 281 8.00 4.79 3.34
N GLY A 282 8.63 5.96 3.25
CA GLY A 282 10.06 6.05 3.49
C GLY A 282 10.61 7.46 3.59
N GLY A 283 11.84 7.51 4.05
CA GLY A 283 12.68 8.69 4.14
C GLY A 283 14.15 8.28 4.18
N PRO A 284 15.05 9.23 4.49
CA PRO A 284 16.48 8.96 4.59
C PRO A 284 16.80 7.77 5.51
N GLY A 285 17.46 6.75 4.96
CA GLY A 285 17.95 5.57 5.66
C GLY A 285 16.92 4.47 5.91
N LYS A 286 15.63 4.67 5.61
CA LYS A 286 14.57 3.69 5.89
C LYS A 286 13.38 3.85 4.93
N ALA A 287 12.98 2.75 4.30
CA ALA A 287 11.84 2.70 3.39
C ALA A 287 11.18 1.32 3.48
N SER A 288 9.88 1.28 3.22
CA SER A 288 9.10 0.07 3.13
C SER A 288 8.14 0.20 1.96
N ILE A 289 8.17 -0.78 1.06
CA ILE A 289 7.23 -0.84 -0.04
C ILE A 289 5.91 -1.42 0.49
N LEU A 290 4.80 -0.73 0.20
CA LEU A 290 3.47 -1.06 0.70
C LEU A 290 2.67 -1.91 -0.28
N THR A 291 2.65 -1.53 -1.56
CA THR A 291 1.78 -2.13 -2.58
C THR A 291 2.44 -2.11 -3.94
N TRP A 292 2.02 -3.04 -4.81
CA TRP A 292 2.48 -3.20 -6.19
C TRP A 292 1.27 -3.42 -7.10
N GLU A 293 1.16 -2.62 -8.15
CA GLU A 293 0.15 -2.73 -9.19
C GLU A 293 0.85 -2.80 -10.56
N ILE A 294 0.39 -3.70 -11.43
CA ILE A 294 0.95 -3.92 -12.76
C ILE A 294 -0.18 -3.67 -13.77
N ASP A 295 0.00 -2.67 -14.62
CA ASP A 295 -0.88 -2.33 -15.74
C ASP A 295 -0.30 -2.87 -17.06
#